data_AF-A0A2V6TYB7-F1
#
_entry.id   AF-A0A2V6TYB7-F1
#
_cell.length_a   1.000
_cell.length_b   1.000
_cell.length_c   1.000
_cell.angle_alpha   90.00
_cell.angle_beta   90.00
_cell.angle_gamma   90.00
#
_symmetry.space_group_name_H-M   'P 1'
#
loop_
_entity.id
_entity.type
_entity.pdbx_description
1 polymer ?
#
loop_
_entity_poly.entity_id
_entity_poly.type
_entity_poly.pdbx_seq_one_letter_code
_entity_poly.pdbx_strand_id
1 'polypeptide(L)'
;MDRRTFLKAAVAVPALTQAPGLASLARAQQKEFTPRPGTWRTFEITTRVEVLEPAGVMRAWLPMPSVKSEYQKPLGDQWSGSAKVMKPLTEGAYGVGILYAEFAP
;
A
#
# COMPACT_ATOMS: atom_id res chain seq x y z
N MET A 1 52.81 25.67 2.76
CA MET A 1 51.57 26.45 2.59
C MET A 1 51.46 27.46 3.72
N ASP A 2 51.32 28.75 3.39
CA ASP A 2 51.28 29.81 4.39
C ASP A 2 49.85 30.08 4.86
N ARG A 3 49.57 29.81 6.14
CA ARG A 3 48.26 29.96 6.80
C ARG A 3 47.65 31.34 6.61
N ARG A 4 48.49 32.38 6.50
CA ARG A 4 48.02 33.76 6.28
C ARG A 4 47.49 33.99 4.88
N THR A 5 48.07 33.34 3.87
CA THR A 5 47.60 33.44 2.49
C THR A 5 46.28 32.70 2.30
N PHE A 6 46.14 31.54 2.97
CA PHE A 6 44.89 30.79 2.98
C PHE A 6 43.72 31.57 3.63
N LEU A 7 43.95 32.18 4.79
CA LEU A 7 42.92 32.98 5.47
C LEU A 7 42.52 34.22 4.67
N LYS A 8 43.46 34.89 3.98
CA LYS A 8 43.13 36.01 3.10
C LYS A 8 42.30 35.59 1.89
N ALA A 9 42.57 34.41 1.32
CA ALA A 9 41.78 33.86 0.21
C ALA A 9 40.37 33.44 0.64
N ALA A 10 40.21 32.87 1.84
CA ALA A 10 38.91 32.43 2.35
C ALA A 10 37.92 33.58 2.60
N VAL A 11 38.41 34.79 2.95
CA VAL A 11 37.57 35.98 3.18
C VAL A 11 37.15 36.68 1.88
N ALA A 12 37.76 36.36 0.73
CA ALA A 12 37.38 36.95 -0.56
C ALA A 12 36.17 36.25 -1.22
N VAL A 13 35.83 35.03 -0.79
CA VAL A 13 34.75 34.22 -1.37
C VAL A 13 33.32 34.73 -1.11
N PRO A 14 32.96 35.27 0.09
CA PRO A 14 31.61 35.74 0.33
C PRO A 14 31.28 37.09 -0.33
N ALA A 15 32.25 37.81 -0.90
CA ALA A 15 31.98 39.10 -1.56
C ALA A 15 31.35 38.95 -2.96
N LEU A 16 31.45 37.77 -3.59
CA LEU A 16 30.86 37.49 -4.91
C LEU A 16 29.35 37.17 -4.85
N THR A 17 28.77 36.99 -3.65
CA THR A 17 27.33 36.70 -3.50
C THR A 17 26.45 37.94 -3.50
N GLN A 18 27.04 39.14 -3.50
CA GLN A 18 26.31 40.42 -3.55
C GLN A 18 26.24 41.02 -4.96
N ALA A 19 26.75 40.35 -5.98
CA ALA A 19 26.52 40.75 -7.37
C ALA A 19 25.02 40.55 -7.69
N PRO A 20 24.26 41.63 -7.99
CA PRO A 20 22.86 41.48 -8.38
C PRO A 20 22.81 40.71 -9.69
N GLY A 21 22.29 39.48 -9.64
CA GLY A 21 22.14 38.61 -10.81
C GLY A 21 22.80 37.24 -10.74
N LEU A 22 23.62 36.93 -9.73
CA LEU A 22 24.25 35.60 -9.58
C LEU A 22 23.72 34.76 -8.42
N ALA A 23 22.93 35.34 -7.53
CA ALA A 23 22.11 34.55 -6.61
C ALA A 23 20.93 33.97 -7.39
N SER A 24 21.14 32.84 -8.05
CA SER A 24 20.04 31.91 -8.29
C SER A 24 19.52 31.54 -6.90
N LEU A 25 18.48 32.25 -6.46
CA LEU A 25 17.64 31.78 -5.37
C LEU A 25 17.07 30.47 -5.87
N ALA A 26 17.75 29.37 -5.57
CA ALA A 26 17.19 28.04 -5.61
C ALA A 26 16.06 28.04 -4.57
N ARG A 27 14.93 28.65 -4.94
CA ARG A 27 13.65 28.41 -4.31
C ARG A 27 13.48 26.91 -4.50
N ALA A 28 13.65 26.16 -3.43
CA ALA A 28 13.08 24.84 -3.34
C ALA A 28 11.62 25.04 -3.73
N GLN A 29 11.27 24.70 -4.96
CA GLN A 29 9.88 24.65 -5.38
C GLN A 29 9.28 23.54 -4.56
N GLN A 30 8.77 23.89 -3.38
CA GLN A 30 7.99 23.02 -2.55
C GLN A 30 6.78 22.67 -3.40
N LYS A 31 6.84 21.51 -4.06
CA LYS A 31 5.76 21.02 -4.88
C LYS A 31 4.55 20.95 -3.95
N GLU A 32 3.54 21.75 -4.24
CA GLU A 32 2.37 21.87 -3.37
C GLU A 32 1.73 20.49 -3.26
N PHE A 33 1.78 19.89 -2.06
CA PHE A 33 1.19 18.59 -1.79
C PHE A 33 -0.31 18.78 -1.53
N THR A 34 -1.05 18.99 -2.61
CA THR A 34 -2.52 19.11 -2.62
C THR A 34 -3.14 17.92 -3.36
N PRO A 35 -3.10 16.70 -2.77
CA PRO A 35 -3.76 15.55 -3.38
C PRO A 35 -5.26 15.83 -3.48
N ARG A 36 -5.79 15.79 -4.71
CA ARG A 36 -7.23 15.85 -4.96
C ARG A 36 -7.79 14.43 -4.97
N PRO A 37 -8.93 14.15 -4.32
CA PRO A 37 -9.58 12.85 -4.44
C PRO A 37 -9.81 12.50 -5.91
N GLY A 38 -9.17 11.42 -6.37
CA GLY A 38 -9.35 10.90 -7.73
C GLY A 38 -10.55 9.94 -7.83
N THR A 39 -10.74 9.37 -9.00
CA THR A 39 -11.72 8.29 -9.20
C THR A 39 -11.28 7.03 -8.44
N TRP A 40 -12.23 6.35 -7.81
CA TRP A 40 -12.00 5.05 -7.17
C TRP A 40 -11.52 4.03 -8.19
N ARG A 41 -10.57 3.18 -7.79
CA ARG A 41 -10.18 2.00 -8.57
C ARG A 41 -10.91 0.78 -8.04
N THR A 42 -11.29 -0.11 -8.95
CA THR A 42 -11.88 -1.40 -8.61
C THR A 42 -10.86 -2.49 -8.84
N PHE A 43 -10.74 -3.39 -7.87
CA PHE A 43 -9.88 -4.55 -7.93
C PHE A 43 -10.70 -5.80 -7.61
N GLU A 44 -10.34 -6.90 -8.27
CA GLU A 44 -10.86 -8.23 -7.97
C GLU A 44 -9.77 -9.05 -7.28
N ILE A 45 -10.13 -9.72 -6.19
CA ILE A 45 -9.24 -10.63 -5.47
C ILE A 45 -9.80 -12.04 -5.68
N THR A 46 -9.05 -12.87 -6.40
CA THR A 46 -9.44 -14.25 -6.67
C THR A 46 -8.62 -15.20 -5.81
N THR A 47 -9.31 -15.96 -4.95
CA THR A 47 -8.72 -17.07 -4.19
C THR A 47 -9.15 -18.39 -4.83
N ARG A 48 -8.19 -19.22 -5.23
CA ARG A 48 -8.45 -20.56 -5.76
C ARG A 48 -7.88 -21.61 -4.82
N VAL A 49 -8.69 -22.64 -4.55
CA VAL A 49 -8.27 -23.82 -3.79
C VAL A 49 -8.56 -25.06 -4.58
N GLU A 50 -7.57 -25.94 -4.67
CA GLU A 50 -7.64 -27.23 -5.32
C GLU A 50 -7.20 -28.30 -4.32
N VAL A 51 -8.01 -29.34 -4.16
CA VAL A 51 -7.69 -30.50 -3.32
C VAL A 51 -7.08 -31.55 -4.25
N LEU A 52 -5.75 -31.66 -4.23
CA LEU A 52 -5.02 -32.53 -5.17
C LEU A 52 -5.09 -34.02 -4.79
N GLU A 53 -5.08 -34.30 -3.48
CA GLU A 53 -5.09 -35.66 -2.93
C GLU A 53 -6.22 -35.77 -1.89
N PRO A 54 -7.48 -35.95 -2.31
CA PRO A 54 -8.62 -36.02 -1.38
C PRO A 54 -8.55 -37.29 -0.52
N ALA A 55 -8.71 -37.14 0.79
CA ALA A 55 -8.60 -38.24 1.75
C ALA A 55 -9.58 -38.11 2.92
N GLY A 56 -10.85 -38.48 2.72
CA GLY A 56 -11.89 -38.23 3.73
C GLY A 56 -12.42 -36.79 3.67
N VAL A 57 -13.03 -36.30 4.76
CA VAL A 57 -13.67 -34.98 4.76
C VAL A 57 -12.63 -33.86 4.81
N MET A 58 -12.49 -33.11 3.72
CA MET A 58 -11.58 -31.97 3.62
C MET A 58 -12.29 -30.67 3.94
N ARG A 59 -11.60 -29.75 4.62
CA ARG A 59 -12.14 -28.44 5.01
C ARG A 59 -11.16 -27.33 4.68
N ALA A 60 -11.68 -26.22 4.18
CA ALA A 60 -10.93 -25.00 3.92
C ALA A 60 -11.63 -23.79 4.56
N TRP A 61 -10.82 -22.88 5.09
CA TRP A 61 -11.24 -21.59 5.65
C TRP A 61 -10.56 -20.50 4.84
N LEU A 62 -11.31 -19.83 3.97
CA LEU A 62 -10.77 -18.84 3.05
C LEU A 62 -11.05 -17.43 3.58
N PRO A 63 -10.04 -16.54 3.61
CA PRO A 63 -10.24 -15.18 4.08
C PRO A 63 -11.18 -14.42 3.13
N MET A 64 -12.13 -13.67 3.70
CA MET A 64 -12.96 -12.74 2.95
C MET A 64 -12.44 -11.30 3.16
N PRO A 65 -12.49 -10.44 2.13
CA PRO A 65 -12.14 -9.03 2.28
C PRO A 65 -12.99 -8.33 3.35
N SER A 66 -12.37 -7.96 4.47
CA SER A 66 -13.05 -7.33 5.62
C SER A 66 -12.66 -5.86 5.85
N VAL A 67 -11.62 -5.37 5.18
CA VAL A 67 -11.12 -4.01 5.37
C VAL A 67 -12.12 -2.99 4.80
N LYS A 68 -12.71 -2.19 5.69
CA LYS A 68 -13.55 -1.06 5.37
C LYS A 68 -12.97 0.20 6.00
N SER A 69 -12.56 1.16 5.18
CA SER A 69 -11.94 2.41 5.59
C SER A 69 -12.39 3.58 4.69
N GLU A 70 -11.87 4.78 4.94
CA GLU A 70 -12.12 5.95 4.10
C GLU A 70 -11.56 5.81 2.68
N TYR A 71 -10.57 4.93 2.48
CA TYR A 71 -9.87 4.73 1.21
C TYR A 71 -10.09 3.33 0.60
N GLN A 72 -10.84 2.45 1.26
CA GLN A 72 -11.13 1.10 0.79
C GLN A 72 -12.53 0.66 1.22
N LYS A 73 -13.29 0.10 0.28
CA LYS A 73 -14.61 -0.48 0.56
C LYS A 73 -14.78 -1.82 -0.18
N PRO A 74 -15.23 -2.89 0.50
CA PRO A 74 -15.68 -4.10 -0.17
C PRO A 74 -16.93 -3.82 -1.00
N LEU A 75 -17.01 -4.39 -2.21
CA LEU A 75 -18.17 -4.25 -3.11
C LEU A 75 -19.10 -5.47 -3.06
N GLY A 76 -18.58 -6.62 -2.68
CA GLY A 76 -19.31 -7.87 -2.58
C GLY A 76 -18.39 -9.06 -2.79
N ASP A 77 -18.86 -10.23 -2.38
CA ASP A 77 -18.13 -11.49 -2.47
C ASP A 77 -18.94 -12.49 -3.28
N GLN A 78 -18.27 -13.30 -4.09
CA GLN A 78 -18.86 -14.39 -4.84
C GLN A 78 -17.99 -15.63 -4.70
N TRP A 79 -18.62 -16.80 -4.68
CA TRP A 79 -17.93 -18.08 -4.63
C TRP A 79 -18.68 -19.13 -5.44
N SER A 80 -17.92 -20.09 -5.97
CA SER A 80 -18.42 -21.25 -6.69
C SER A 80 -17.38 -22.38 -6.57
N GLY A 81 -17.82 -23.63 -6.77
CA GLY A 81 -16.93 -24.77 -6.69
C GLY A 81 -17.64 -26.09 -6.42
N SER A 82 -16.85 -27.14 -6.24
CA SER A 82 -17.29 -28.52 -6.02
C SER A 82 -17.44 -28.90 -4.55
N ALA A 83 -17.22 -27.97 -3.61
CA ALA A 83 -17.42 -28.22 -2.19
C ALA A 83 -18.90 -28.54 -1.91
N LYS A 84 -19.14 -29.56 -1.07
CA LYS A 84 -20.48 -30.00 -0.65
C LYS A 84 -21.18 -28.92 0.19
N VAL A 85 -20.41 -28.18 0.97
CA VAL A 85 -20.91 -27.06 1.77
C VAL A 85 -20.02 -25.85 1.51
N MET A 86 -20.64 -24.70 1.21
CA MET A 86 -19.98 -23.40 1.17
C MET A 86 -20.83 -22.40 1.93
N LYS A 87 -20.30 -21.81 3.01
CA LYS A 87 -21.03 -20.81 3.79
C LYS A 87 -20.09 -19.75 4.39
N PRO A 88 -20.49 -18.47 4.39
CA PRO A 88 -19.77 -17.46 5.14
C PRO A 88 -19.91 -17.71 6.64
N LEU A 89 -18.83 -17.50 7.36
CA LEU A 89 -18.73 -17.51 8.81
C LEU A 89 -18.10 -16.19 9.27
N THR A 90 -18.45 -15.75 10.47
CA THR A 90 -17.78 -14.65 11.13
C THR A 90 -17.00 -15.21 12.32
N GLU A 91 -15.70 -14.95 12.36
CA GLU A 91 -14.87 -15.30 13.51
C GLU A 91 -15.21 -14.36 14.68
N GLY A 92 -15.40 -14.93 15.88
CA GLY A 92 -16.04 -14.24 17.00
C GLY A 92 -15.16 -13.26 17.76
N ALA A 93 -13.83 -13.45 17.80
CA ALA A 93 -12.94 -12.55 18.53
C ALA A 93 -12.59 -11.28 17.73
N TYR A 94 -12.49 -11.40 16.41
CA TYR A 94 -12.01 -10.33 15.52
C TYR A 94 -13.02 -9.88 14.47
N GLY A 95 -14.20 -10.52 14.39
CA GLY A 95 -15.26 -10.15 13.45
C GLY A 95 -14.89 -10.38 11.98
N VAL A 96 -13.88 -11.22 11.71
CA VAL A 96 -13.35 -11.44 10.37
C VAL A 96 -14.25 -12.42 9.61
N GLY A 97 -14.64 -12.02 8.39
CA GLY A 97 -15.37 -12.88 7.47
C GLY A 97 -14.48 -14.00 6.91
N ILE A 98 -14.97 -15.23 6.96
CA ILE A 98 -14.31 -16.42 6.46
C ILE A 98 -15.31 -17.21 5.63
N LEU A 99 -14.93 -17.62 4.43
CA LEU A 99 -15.69 -18.60 3.66
C LEU A 99 -15.27 -20.00 4.11
N TYR A 100 -16.20 -20.73 4.72
CA TYR A 100 -16.02 -22.15 5.03
C TYR A 100 -16.42 -22.99 3.83
N ALA A 101 -15.53 -23.89 3.41
CA ALA A 101 -15.79 -24.90 2.40
C ALA A 101 -15.51 -26.30 2.97
N GLU A 102 -16.46 -27.23 2.78
CA GLU A 102 -16.30 -28.64 3.12
C GLU A 102 -16.51 -29.50 1.87
N PHE A 103 -15.57 -30.40 1.61
CA PHE A 103 -15.61 -31.33 0.50
C PHE A 103 -16.01 -32.72 1.01
N ALA A 104 -16.78 -33.43 0.19
CA ALA A 104 -17.07 -34.84 0.45
C ALA A 104 -15.78 -35.68 0.35
N PRO A 105 -15.74 -36.85 1.03
CA PRO A 105 -14.67 -37.83 0.87
C PRO A 105 -14.42 -38.25 -0.59
#